data_AF-A0AAV2HIK7-F1
#
_entry.id   AF-A0AAV2HIK7-F1
#
_cell.length_a   1.000
_cell.length_b   1.000
_cell.length_c   1.000
_cell.angle_alpha   90.00
_cell.angle_beta   90.00
_cell.angle_gamma   90.00
#
_symmetry.space_group_name_H-M   'P 1'
#
loop_
_entity.id
_entity.type
_entity.pdbx_description
1 polymer ?
#
loop_
_entity_poly.entity_id
_entity_poly.type
_entity_poly.pdbx_seq_one_letter_code
_entity_poly.pdbx_strand_id
1 'polypeptide(L)'
;MDFVDVVEDKLKVEDITNMVSSETCGAISMFVGTTRDNFDGKRVVRLDYEAYMPMAKRKMLEVCAAIREKWDIHNIAIIHRIGVVPVKEASIVIAISSAHRQESLEAVHYAIDTVKATVPIWKKEVYEDDSSSWKQNKECTWSHELPSSSKINESTSTTQLCWQSGQKGVDTSLDKSTQQSHSPSNKCIISSSVTEKL
;
A
#
# COMPACT_ATOMS: atom_id res chain seq x y z
N MET A 1 20.46 -9.95 -2.42
CA MET A 1 19.86 -9.40 -1.17
C MET A 1 18.63 -8.58 -1.52
N ASP A 2 17.71 -8.40 -0.56
CA ASP A 2 16.50 -7.60 -0.73
C ASP A 2 16.51 -6.41 0.24
N PHE A 3 16.50 -5.19 -0.31
CA PHE A 3 16.49 -3.93 0.42
C PHE A 3 15.12 -3.30 0.28
N VAL A 4 14.29 -3.40 1.32
CA VAL A 4 12.92 -2.89 1.30
C VAL A 4 12.72 -1.89 2.42
N ASP A 5 12.25 -0.70 2.08
CA ASP A 5 11.96 0.32 3.08
C ASP A 5 10.84 1.29 2.66
N VAL A 6 10.25 1.92 3.67
CA VAL A 6 9.30 3.03 3.55
C VAL A 6 9.85 4.16 4.39
N VAL A 7 10.21 5.27 3.76
CA VAL A 7 10.95 6.38 4.39
C VAL A 7 10.22 7.70 4.19
N GLU A 8 10.51 8.71 5.01
CA GLU A 8 9.99 10.08 4.82
C GLU A 8 10.97 10.98 4.06
N ASP A 9 12.26 10.67 4.19
CA ASP A 9 13.34 11.43 3.59
C ASP A 9 13.38 11.31 2.07
N LYS A 10 14.02 12.30 1.44
CA LYS A 10 14.23 12.33 0.00
C LYS A 10 15.07 11.13 -0.45
N LEU A 11 14.59 10.42 -1.46
CA LEU A 11 15.28 9.28 -2.04
C LEU A 11 16.52 9.74 -2.81
N LYS A 12 17.66 9.17 -2.46
CA LYS A 12 18.94 9.38 -3.14
C LYS A 12 19.18 8.20 -4.09
N VAL A 13 18.99 8.45 -5.38
CA VAL A 13 19.08 7.44 -6.43
C VAL A 13 20.45 6.76 -6.47
N GLU A 14 21.52 7.51 -6.23
CA GLU A 14 22.89 7.00 -6.18
C GLU A 14 23.08 5.99 -5.02
N ASP A 15 22.62 6.33 -3.81
CA ASP A 15 22.70 5.43 -2.66
C ASP A 15 21.98 4.10 -2.93
N ILE A 16 20.79 4.17 -3.53
CA ILE A 16 20.00 2.97 -3.87
C ILE A 16 20.67 2.16 -4.98
N THR A 17 21.29 2.81 -5.96
CA THR A 17 22.07 2.15 -7.01
C THR A 17 23.27 1.39 -6.39
N ASN A 18 23.95 2.01 -5.42
CA ASN A 18 25.07 1.40 -4.72
C ASN A 18 24.64 0.18 -3.88
N MET A 19 23.45 0.22 -3.26
CA MET A 19 22.92 -0.94 -2.51
C MET A 19 22.79 -2.20 -3.37
N VAL A 20 22.38 -2.06 -4.64
CA VAL A 20 22.17 -3.21 -5.53
C VAL A 20 23.39 -3.57 -6.36
N SER A 21 24.40 -2.72 -6.41
CA SER A 21 25.66 -2.97 -7.12
C SER A 21 26.38 -4.21 -6.59
N SER A 22 27.03 -4.95 -7.49
CA SER A 22 27.80 -6.15 -7.16
C SER A 22 28.81 -6.43 -8.26
N GLU A 23 29.97 -6.96 -7.89
CA GLU A 23 31.06 -7.33 -8.80
C GLU A 23 30.64 -8.42 -9.81
N THR A 24 29.62 -9.21 -9.48
CA THR A 24 29.11 -10.30 -10.33
C THR A 24 27.96 -9.89 -11.25
N CYS A 25 27.51 -8.63 -11.18
CA CYS A 25 26.38 -8.12 -11.95
C CYS A 25 26.85 -7.23 -13.11
N GLY A 26 26.50 -7.62 -14.33
CA GLY A 26 26.76 -6.81 -15.53
C GLY A 26 25.67 -5.78 -15.83
N ALA A 27 24.55 -5.80 -15.10
CA ALA A 27 23.43 -4.89 -15.33
C ALA A 27 22.74 -4.46 -14.04
N ILE A 28 22.34 -3.19 -14.00
CA ILE A 28 21.40 -2.63 -13.04
C ILE A 28 20.32 -1.93 -13.85
N SER A 29 19.07 -2.32 -13.63
CA SER A 29 17.90 -1.62 -14.18
C SER A 29 17.17 -0.93 -13.04
N MET A 30 16.57 0.23 -13.34
CA MET A 30 15.90 1.03 -12.31
C MET A 30 14.68 1.75 -12.85
N PHE A 31 13.64 1.81 -12.01
CA PHE A 31 12.49 2.67 -12.19
C PHE A 31 12.49 3.77 -11.12
N VAL A 32 12.31 5.02 -11.54
CA VAL A 32 12.18 6.19 -10.66
C VAL A 32 10.83 6.84 -10.92
N GLY A 33 9.89 6.66 -9.99
CA GLY A 33 8.57 7.27 -10.06
C GLY A 33 8.62 8.70 -9.54
N THR A 34 8.47 9.70 -10.41
CA THR A 34 8.52 11.12 -10.03
C THR A 34 7.15 11.79 -10.06
N THR A 35 6.95 12.77 -9.18
CA THR A 35 5.75 13.60 -9.17
C THR A 35 5.71 14.51 -10.39
N ARG A 36 4.61 14.46 -11.15
CA ARG A 36 4.33 15.35 -12.29
C ARG A 36 3.57 16.59 -11.82
N ASP A 37 3.65 17.67 -12.60
CA ASP A 37 3.00 18.96 -12.31
C ASP A 37 1.55 19.05 -12.80
N ASN A 38 1.02 18.00 -13.44
CA ASN A 38 -0.31 18.00 -14.01
C ASN A 38 -1.05 16.68 -13.80
N PHE A 39 -2.36 16.79 -13.55
CA PHE A 39 -3.31 15.69 -13.54
C PHE A 39 -4.68 16.19 -13.99
N ASP A 40 -5.29 15.55 -15.00
CA ASP A 40 -6.61 15.91 -15.56
C ASP A 40 -6.79 17.42 -15.84
N GLY A 41 -5.76 18.07 -16.40
CA GLY A 41 -5.78 19.50 -16.72
C GLY A 41 -5.61 20.44 -15.52
N LYS A 42 -5.45 19.92 -14.31
CA LYS A 42 -5.15 20.71 -13.09
C LYS A 42 -3.67 20.68 -12.76
N ARG A 43 -3.17 21.82 -12.25
CA ARG A 43 -1.79 21.97 -11.79
C ARG A 43 -1.61 21.34 -10.41
N VAL A 44 -0.75 20.33 -10.32
CA VAL A 44 -0.37 19.63 -9.09
C VAL A 44 0.90 20.28 -8.53
N VAL A 45 0.90 20.59 -7.24
CA VAL A 45 2.05 21.20 -6.54
C VAL A 45 2.88 20.14 -5.82
N ARG A 46 2.23 19.11 -5.28
CA ARG A 46 2.86 17.99 -4.59
C ARG A 46 1.91 16.79 -4.49
N LEU A 47 2.48 15.65 -4.12
CA LEU A 47 1.72 14.49 -3.67
C LEU A 47 1.99 14.26 -2.18
N ASP A 48 0.93 13.98 -1.43
CA ASP A 48 1.01 13.55 -0.04
C ASP A 48 0.74 12.04 0.00
N TYR A 49 1.70 11.26 0.50
CA TYR A 49 1.63 9.80 0.55
C TYR A 49 1.43 9.30 1.99
N GLU A 50 0.50 8.37 2.17
CA GLU A 50 0.24 7.68 3.44
C GLU A 50 0.38 6.16 3.23
N ALA A 51 0.87 5.46 4.24
CA ALA A 51 1.05 4.01 4.17
C ALA A 51 0.93 3.36 5.56
N TYR A 52 0.36 2.16 5.61
CA TYR A 52 0.54 1.28 6.77
C TYR A 52 1.89 0.57 6.65
N MET A 53 2.95 1.20 7.16
CA MET A 53 4.35 0.81 6.89
C MET A 53 4.65 -0.68 7.12
N PRO A 54 4.25 -1.33 8.24
CA PRO A 54 4.58 -2.75 8.46
C PRO A 54 4.00 -3.67 7.38
N MET A 55 2.78 -3.39 6.93
CA MET A 55 2.14 -4.16 5.87
C MET A 55 2.72 -3.83 4.50
N ALA A 56 3.01 -2.55 4.23
CA ALA A 56 3.63 -2.12 2.99
C ALA A 56 5.00 -2.80 2.79
N LYS A 57 5.86 -2.81 3.83
CA LYS A 57 7.15 -3.51 3.82
C LYS A 57 6.99 -5.01 3.57
N ARG A 58 6.05 -5.66 4.24
CA ARG A 58 5.75 -7.08 4.03
C ARG A 58 5.33 -7.37 2.60
N LYS A 59 4.42 -6.58 2.03
CA LYS A 59 3.97 -6.73 0.65
C LYS A 59 5.08 -6.48 -0.36
N MET A 60 5.96 -5.51 -0.13
CA MET A 60 7.13 -5.30 -0.98
C MET A 60 8.13 -6.46 -0.91
N LEU A 61 8.30 -7.11 0.25
CA LEU A 61 9.09 -8.35 0.36
C LEU A 61 8.44 -9.53 -0.38
N GLU A 62 7.11 -9.64 -0.36
CA GLU A 62 6.38 -10.64 -1.18
C GLU A 62 6.63 -10.40 -2.69
N VAL A 63 6.71 -9.14 -3.13
CA VAL A 63 7.11 -8.79 -4.51
C VAL A 63 8.53 -9.25 -4.81
N CYS A 64 9.49 -9.03 -3.91
CA CYS A 64 10.87 -9.52 -4.07
C CYS A 64 10.90 -11.04 -4.22
N ALA A 65 10.15 -11.77 -3.40
CA ALA A 65 10.06 -13.23 -3.49
C ALA A 65 9.51 -13.68 -4.85
N ALA A 66 8.41 -13.07 -5.32
CA ALA A 66 7.81 -13.39 -6.62
C ALA A 66 8.74 -13.08 -7.81
N ILE A 67 9.58 -12.05 -7.71
CA ILE A 67 10.62 -11.76 -8.71
C ILE A 67 11.67 -12.88 -8.73
N ARG A 68 12.15 -13.30 -7.57
CA ARG A 68 13.18 -14.34 -7.44
C ARG A 68 12.72 -15.72 -7.91
N GLU A 69 11.42 -15.99 -7.90
CA GLU A 69 10.84 -17.20 -8.49
C GLU A 69 10.88 -17.20 -10.02
N LYS A 70 10.92 -16.02 -10.65
CA LYS A 70 10.79 -15.85 -12.10
C LYS A 70 12.11 -15.55 -12.81
N TRP A 71 13.01 -14.84 -12.16
CA TRP A 71 14.28 -14.37 -12.74
C TRP A 71 15.46 -14.62 -11.80
N ASP A 72 16.62 -14.91 -12.38
CA ASP A 72 17.88 -15.00 -11.64
C ASP A 72 18.41 -13.60 -11.32
N ILE A 73 18.00 -13.09 -10.15
CA ILE A 73 18.27 -11.74 -9.71
C ILE A 73 19.22 -11.74 -8.51
N HIS A 74 20.23 -10.88 -8.56
CA HIS A 74 21.22 -10.78 -7.50
C HIS A 74 20.70 -9.91 -6.35
N ASN A 75 20.51 -8.61 -6.59
CA ASN A 75 20.00 -7.68 -5.59
C ASN A 75 18.73 -6.97 -6.06
N ILE A 76 17.82 -6.71 -5.12
CA ILE A 76 16.57 -5.98 -5.32
C ILE A 76 16.51 -4.88 -4.28
N ALA A 77 16.22 -3.65 -4.69
CA ALA A 77 15.86 -2.55 -3.81
C ALA A 77 14.48 -2.01 -4.22
N ILE A 78 13.56 -1.91 -3.24
CA ILE A 78 12.24 -1.29 -3.40
C ILE A 78 12.07 -0.31 -2.23
N ILE A 79 12.26 0.98 -2.52
CA ILE A 79 12.19 2.03 -1.51
C ILE A 79 11.10 3.02 -1.90
N HIS A 80 10.12 3.22 -1.02
CA HIS A 80 9.04 4.17 -1.25
C HIS A 80 9.11 5.31 -0.22
N ARG A 81 9.02 6.54 -0.70
CA ARG A 81 8.90 7.74 0.12
C ARG A 81 7.44 8.02 0.46
N ILE A 82 7.17 8.28 1.72
CA ILE A 82 5.86 8.76 2.20
C ILE A 82 5.95 10.21 2.66
N GLY A 83 4.81 10.79 3.05
CA GLY A 83 4.71 12.20 3.37
C GLY A 83 4.68 13.06 2.12
N VAL A 84 5.23 14.27 2.21
CA VAL A 84 5.18 15.27 1.13
C VAL A 84 6.25 15.01 0.08
N VAL A 85 5.82 14.85 -1.18
CA VAL A 85 6.69 14.67 -2.35
C VAL A 85 6.39 15.76 -3.39
N PRO A 86 7.22 16.82 -3.47
CA PRO A 86 7.10 17.89 -4.46
C PRO A 86 7.23 17.38 -5.91
N VAL A 87 6.75 18.20 -6.86
CA VAL A 87 6.98 17.98 -8.30
C VAL A 87 8.46 17.80 -8.61
N LYS A 88 8.77 16.90 -9.55
CA LYS A 88 10.11 16.45 -9.97
C LYS A 88 10.86 15.59 -8.95
N GLU A 89 10.32 15.36 -7.76
CA GLU A 89 10.94 14.46 -6.78
C GLU A 89 10.43 13.03 -6.91
N ALA A 90 11.29 12.07 -6.55
CA ALA A 90 10.96 10.65 -6.59
C ALA A 90 10.12 10.26 -5.36
N SER A 91 8.98 9.59 -5.62
CA SER A 91 8.17 8.93 -4.59
C SER A 91 8.51 7.47 -4.43
N ILE A 92 9.04 6.82 -5.46
CA ILE A 92 9.49 5.42 -5.40
C ILE A 92 10.73 5.24 -6.27
N VAL A 93 11.68 4.44 -5.77
CA VAL A 93 12.79 3.91 -6.56
C VAL A 93 12.80 2.40 -6.43
N ILE A 94 12.81 1.72 -7.58
CA ILE A 94 13.02 0.27 -7.67
C ILE A 94 14.29 0.05 -8.47
N ALA A 95 15.30 -0.59 -7.89
CA ALA A 95 16.53 -0.93 -8.56
C ALA A 95 16.81 -2.43 -8.45
N ILE A 96 17.20 -3.07 -9.54
CA ILE A 96 17.42 -4.52 -9.58
C ILE A 96 18.69 -4.81 -10.37
N SER A 97 19.56 -5.65 -9.81
CA SER A 97 20.80 -6.08 -10.45
C SER A 97 20.80 -7.56 -10.85
N SER A 98 21.41 -7.85 -11.99
CA SER A 98 21.52 -9.19 -12.55
C SER A 98 22.81 -9.34 -13.36
N ALA A 99 23.21 -10.59 -13.62
CA ALA A 99 24.40 -10.87 -14.44
C ALA A 99 24.26 -10.30 -15.87
N HIS A 100 23.05 -10.40 -16.45
CA HIS A 100 22.74 -9.89 -17.79
C HIS A 100 21.56 -8.91 -17.75
N ARG A 101 21.42 -8.10 -18.80
CA ARG A 101 20.48 -6.97 -18.82
C ARG A 101 19.00 -7.38 -18.89
N GLN A 102 18.69 -8.56 -19.44
CA GLN A 102 17.32 -8.92 -19.76
C GLN A 102 16.49 -9.11 -18.48
N GLU A 103 17.05 -9.83 -17.53
CA GLU A 103 16.42 -10.22 -16.27
C GLU A 103 16.11 -8.99 -15.42
N SER A 104 17.07 -8.06 -15.26
CA SER A 104 16.83 -6.83 -14.49
C SER A 104 15.79 -5.92 -15.15
N LEU A 105 15.77 -5.80 -16.48
CA LEU A 105 14.78 -4.97 -17.19
C LEU A 105 13.35 -5.51 -17.00
N GLU A 106 13.17 -6.82 -17.21
CA GLU A 106 11.87 -7.48 -17.05
C GLU A 106 11.41 -7.46 -15.59
N ALA A 107 12.32 -7.73 -14.65
CA ALA A 107 12.01 -7.74 -13.23
C ALA A 107 11.60 -6.35 -12.71
N VAL A 108 12.24 -5.27 -13.15
CA VAL A 108 11.87 -3.89 -12.74
C VAL A 108 10.47 -3.53 -13.22
N HIS A 109 10.15 -3.88 -14.47
CA HIS A 109 8.81 -3.67 -15.01
C HIS A 109 7.75 -4.43 -14.20
N TYR A 110 7.99 -5.72 -13.93
CA TYR A 110 7.11 -6.52 -13.10
C TYR A 110 6.96 -5.96 -11.67
N ALA A 111 8.07 -5.49 -11.09
CA ALA A 111 8.08 -4.95 -9.73
C ALA A 111 7.18 -3.73 -9.58
N ILE A 112 7.28 -2.73 -10.49
CA ILE A 112 6.48 -1.51 -10.37
C ILE A 112 4.98 -1.80 -10.54
N ASP A 113 4.61 -2.67 -11.48
CA ASP A 113 3.21 -3.04 -11.69
C ASP A 113 2.65 -3.77 -10.47
N THR A 114 3.41 -4.73 -9.93
CA THR A 114 2.98 -5.52 -8.76
C THR A 114 2.92 -4.67 -7.49
N VAL A 115 3.86 -3.73 -7.30
CA VAL A 115 3.84 -2.79 -6.16
C VAL A 115 2.58 -1.92 -6.22
N LYS A 116 2.28 -1.32 -7.38
CA LYS A 116 1.07 -0.48 -7.54
C LYS A 116 -0.22 -1.27 -7.33
N ALA A 117 -0.21 -2.56 -7.66
CA ALA A 117 -1.36 -3.43 -7.54
C ALA A 117 -1.62 -3.93 -6.12
N THR A 118 -0.56 -4.24 -5.36
CA THR A 118 -0.68 -5.04 -4.13
C THR A 118 -0.26 -4.31 -2.86
N VAL A 119 0.57 -3.27 -2.95
CA VAL A 119 1.14 -2.61 -1.77
C VAL A 119 0.19 -1.49 -1.30
N PRO A 120 -0.24 -1.49 -0.02
CA PRO A 120 -1.18 -0.49 0.51
C PRO A 120 -0.50 0.85 0.79
N ILE A 121 -0.27 1.63 -0.27
CA ILE A 121 0.22 3.00 -0.24
C ILE A 121 -0.78 3.89 -0.98
N TRP A 122 -1.26 4.92 -0.31
CA TRP A 122 -2.24 5.85 -0.84
C TRP A 122 -1.60 7.18 -1.17
N LYS A 123 -2.05 7.80 -2.27
CA LYS A 123 -1.58 9.11 -2.72
C LYS A 123 -2.72 10.11 -2.74
N LYS A 124 -2.42 11.31 -2.29
CA LYS A 124 -3.30 12.47 -2.32
C LYS A 124 -2.65 13.54 -3.16
N GLU A 125 -3.35 13.99 -4.19
CA GLU A 125 -2.93 15.12 -5.01
C GLU A 125 -3.29 16.43 -4.30
N VAL A 126 -2.34 17.36 -4.29
CA VAL A 126 -2.57 18.73 -3.79
C VAL A 126 -2.33 19.70 -4.94
N TYR A 127 -3.34 20.51 -5.21
CA TYR A 127 -3.37 21.44 -6.34
C TYR A 127 -2.98 22.85 -5.89
N GLU A 128 -2.80 23.76 -6.86
CA GLU A 128 -2.39 25.15 -6.61
C GLU A 128 -3.44 25.98 -5.85
N ASP A 129 -4.71 25.60 -5.93
CA ASP A 129 -5.83 26.23 -5.20
C ASP A 129 -6.03 25.67 -3.78
N ASP A 130 -5.04 24.96 -3.25
CA ASP A 130 -5.07 24.20 -1.99
C ASP A 130 -6.16 23.11 -1.91
N SER A 131 -6.90 22.86 -3.00
CA SER A 131 -7.80 21.72 -3.07
C SER A 131 -7.01 20.42 -3.15
N SER A 132 -7.63 19.31 -2.74
CA SER A 132 -6.95 18.01 -2.75
C SER A 132 -7.87 16.85 -3.08
N SER A 133 -7.29 15.80 -3.67
CA SER A 133 -8.02 14.62 -4.12
C SER A 133 -7.24 13.35 -3.81
N TRP A 134 -7.86 12.43 -3.06
CA TRP A 134 -7.32 11.08 -2.88
C TRP A 134 -7.46 10.29 -4.18
N LYS A 135 -6.39 9.61 -4.58
CA LYS A 135 -6.40 8.77 -5.78
C LYS A 135 -6.21 7.31 -5.42
N GLN A 136 -7.05 6.49 -6.02
CA GLN A 136 -6.87 5.05 -6.06
C GLN A 136 -5.98 4.70 -7.25
N ASN A 137 -5.11 3.69 -7.10
CA ASN A 137 -4.42 3.13 -8.25
C ASN A 137 -5.38 2.23 -9.03
N LYS A 138 -5.37 2.34 -10.35
CA LYS A 138 -6.26 1.55 -11.23
C LYS A 138 -5.89 0.07 -11.21
N GLU A 139 -4.65 -0.20 -10.84
CA GLU A 139 -4.03 -1.51 -10.79
C GLU A 139 -4.31 -2.24 -9.47
N CYS A 140 -4.92 -1.60 -8.47
CA CYS A 140 -5.18 -2.23 -7.16
C CYS A 140 -6.11 -3.44 -7.28
N THR A 141 -5.61 -4.62 -6.91
CA THR A 141 -6.38 -5.87 -7.03
C THR A 141 -7.47 -5.99 -5.96
N TRP A 142 -7.29 -5.39 -4.79
CA TRP A 142 -8.22 -5.49 -3.66
C TRP A 142 -9.46 -4.59 -3.77
N SER A 143 -9.54 -3.68 -4.75
CA SER A 143 -10.73 -2.85 -4.95
C SER A 143 -11.90 -3.56 -5.63
N HIS A 144 -11.63 -4.67 -6.32
CA HIS A 144 -12.65 -5.45 -7.03
C HIS A 144 -13.23 -6.59 -6.18
N GLU A 145 -12.66 -6.86 -5.01
CA GLU A 145 -13.04 -7.98 -4.14
C GLU A 145 -14.00 -7.59 -3.00
N LEU A 146 -14.39 -6.31 -2.91
CA LEU A 146 -15.44 -5.92 -1.96
C LEU A 146 -16.79 -6.46 -2.46
N PRO A 147 -17.49 -7.31 -1.68
CA PRO A 147 -18.84 -7.70 -2.04
C PRO A 147 -19.70 -6.43 -2.14
N SER A 148 -20.45 -6.29 -3.23
CA SER A 148 -21.38 -5.17 -3.38
C SER A 148 -22.28 -5.13 -2.15
N SER A 149 -22.50 -3.94 -1.59
CA SER A 149 -23.31 -3.71 -0.38
C SER A 149 -24.81 -3.95 -0.59
N SER A 150 -25.18 -4.88 -1.47
CA SER A 150 -26.54 -5.23 -1.85
C SER A 150 -26.76 -6.72 -1.63
N LYS A 151 -26.95 -7.11 -0.36
CA LYS A 151 -27.73 -8.25 0.14
C LYS A 151 -27.36 -8.51 1.61
N ILE A 152 -27.80 -7.63 2.50
CA ILE A 152 -28.11 -8.05 3.87
C ILE A 152 -29.62 -8.28 3.86
N ASN A 153 -30.03 -9.51 3.58
CA ASN A 153 -31.42 -9.91 3.72
C ASN A 153 -31.60 -10.38 5.17
N GLU A 154 -32.41 -9.65 5.93
CA GLU A 154 -32.97 -10.11 7.19
C GLU A 154 -33.80 -11.38 6.95
N SER A 155 -33.35 -12.50 7.51
CA SER A 155 -34.06 -13.74 7.85
C SER A 155 -33.02 -14.84 7.85
N THR A 156 -32.62 -15.43 8.97
CA THR A 156 -33.46 -16.34 9.72
C THR A 156 -32.83 -16.61 11.08
N SER A 157 -33.60 -16.46 12.14
CA SER A 157 -33.35 -17.20 13.38
C SER A 157 -33.53 -18.69 13.08
N THR A 158 -32.53 -19.52 13.33
CA THR A 158 -32.70 -20.87 13.88
C THR A 158 -31.35 -21.37 14.37
N THR A 159 -31.30 -21.58 15.67
CA THR A 159 -30.31 -22.26 16.50
C THR A 159 -29.84 -23.60 15.92
N GLN A 160 -28.53 -23.82 15.80
CA GLN A 160 -27.81 -24.98 16.34
C GLN A 160 -26.39 -25.05 15.75
N LEU A 161 -25.37 -24.78 16.58
CA LEU A 161 -24.41 -25.81 16.94
C LEU A 161 -23.72 -25.44 18.27
N CYS A 162 -23.84 -26.42 19.16
CA CYS A 162 -23.48 -26.49 20.57
C CYS A 162 -21.97 -26.37 20.83
N TRP A 163 -21.56 -25.62 21.85
CA TRP A 163 -20.58 -26.07 22.86
C TRP A 163 -20.96 -25.49 24.23
N GLN A 164 -20.79 -26.33 25.25
CA GLN A 164 -21.52 -26.34 26.52
C GLN A 164 -20.97 -25.42 27.62
N SER A 165 -21.86 -25.20 28.59
CA SER A 165 -21.66 -24.90 30.02
C SER A 165 -21.62 -23.43 30.45
N GLY A 166 -22.53 -23.07 31.36
CA GLY A 166 -22.44 -21.82 32.12
C GLY A 166 -23.79 -21.15 32.39
N GLN A 167 -24.41 -21.51 33.50
CA GLN A 167 -25.74 -21.11 33.97
C GLN A 167 -26.02 -19.58 34.12
N LYS A 168 -27.30 -19.24 33.87
CA LYS A 168 -28.22 -18.31 34.58
C LYS A 168 -27.90 -16.81 34.67
N GLY A 169 -28.86 -16.00 34.16
CA GLY A 169 -29.53 -14.99 34.99
C GLY A 169 -29.68 -13.56 34.44
N VAL A 170 -30.95 -13.19 34.16
CA VAL A 170 -31.64 -11.92 34.49
C VAL A 170 -31.29 -10.62 33.72
N ASP A 171 -32.19 -10.29 32.78
CA ASP A 171 -33.02 -9.06 32.63
C ASP A 171 -32.53 -7.68 33.16
N THR A 172 -32.51 -6.65 32.29
CA THR A 172 -33.30 -5.38 32.40
C THR A 172 -32.77 -4.23 31.51
N SER A 173 -33.61 -3.78 30.57
CA SER A 173 -34.02 -2.41 30.14
C SER A 173 -33.12 -1.15 30.19
N LEU A 174 -33.38 -0.28 29.19
CA LEU A 174 -33.14 1.20 29.04
C LEU A 174 -31.76 1.62 28.49
N ASP A 175 -31.58 2.61 27.61
CA ASP A 175 -32.35 3.81 27.28
C ASP A 175 -31.98 4.38 25.87
N LYS A 176 -32.80 5.29 25.34
CA LYS A 176 -32.70 6.00 24.06
C LYS A 176 -31.76 7.23 24.13
N SER A 177 -31.50 7.80 22.94
CA SER A 177 -30.78 9.06 22.61
C SER A 177 -29.27 8.87 22.37
N THR A 178 -28.68 9.28 21.24
CA THR A 178 -28.73 10.61 20.61
C THR A 178 -28.30 10.49 19.14
N GLN A 179 -29.05 11.13 18.23
CA GLN A 179 -28.64 11.33 16.83
C GLN A 179 -27.65 12.51 16.76
N GLN A 180 -26.50 12.31 16.10
CA GLN A 180 -25.70 13.42 15.60
C GLN A 180 -25.09 13.05 14.24
N SER A 181 -25.42 13.86 13.25
CA SER A 181 -25.06 13.75 11.84
C SER A 181 -23.54 13.88 11.63
N HIS A 182 -22.95 12.90 10.93
CA HIS A 182 -21.59 12.99 10.39
C HIS A 182 -21.61 12.60 8.89
N SER A 183 -21.01 13.46 8.06
CA SER A 183 -20.78 13.28 6.63
C SER A 183 -19.89 12.05 6.37
N PRO A 184 -20.11 11.24 5.31
CA PRO A 184 -19.40 9.98 5.15
C PRO A 184 -17.97 10.22 4.68
N SER A 185 -17.01 10.09 5.61
CA SER A 185 -15.61 9.89 5.29
C SER A 185 -15.44 8.47 4.73
N ASN A 186 -15.16 8.34 3.42
CA ASN A 186 -14.66 7.10 2.83
C ASN A 186 -13.20 6.84 3.24
N LYS A 187 -12.97 6.68 4.54
CA LYS A 187 -11.80 6.00 5.10
C LYS A 187 -12.30 4.70 5.70
N CYS A 188 -11.98 3.57 5.08
CA CYS A 188 -12.23 2.27 5.68
C CYS A 188 -11.21 2.10 6.83
N ILE A 189 -11.59 2.52 8.03
CA ILE A 189 -10.80 2.34 9.25
C ILE A 189 -11.00 0.89 9.69
N ILE A 190 -9.99 0.03 9.51
CA ILE A 190 -9.95 -1.26 10.20
C ILE A 190 -9.57 -0.95 11.65
N SER A 191 -10.57 -0.85 12.53
CA SER A 191 -10.34 -0.79 13.98
C SER A 191 -10.03 -2.21 14.47
N SER A 192 -8.77 -2.50 14.75
CA SER A 192 -8.40 -3.66 15.58
C SER A 192 -8.13 -3.16 16.99
N SER A 193 -9.12 -3.29 17.87
CA SER A 193 -8.94 -3.16 19.32
C SER A 193 -8.16 -4.38 19.82
N VAL A 194 -6.85 -4.22 20.04
CA VAL A 194 -6.07 -5.14 20.86
C VAL A 194 -6.03 -4.52 22.25
N THR A 195 -6.85 -5.05 23.15
CA THR A 195 -6.79 -4.69 24.57
C THR A 195 -5.63 -5.45 25.19
N GLU A 196 -4.61 -4.71 25.64
CA GLU A 196 -3.61 -5.18 26.59
C GLU A 196 -4.30 -5.75 27.85
N LYS A 197 -3.91 -6.95 28.26
CA LYS A 197 -3.90 -7.33 29.67
C LYS A 197 -2.61 -8.08 29.98
N LEU A 198 -1.99 -7.56 31.04
CA LEU A 198 -0.81 -7.96 31.82
C LEU A 198 -0.52 -9.47 31.88
#